data_AF-A0AA40MKK8-F1
#
_entry.id   AF-A0AA40MKK8-F1
#
_cell.length_a   1.000
_cell.length_b   1.000
_cell.length_c   1.000
_cell.angle_alpha   90.00
_cell.angle_beta   90.00
_cell.angle_gamma   90.00
#
_symmetry.space_group_name_H-M   'P 1'
#
loop_
_entity.id
_entity.type
_entity.pdbx_description
1 polymer ?
#
loop_
_entity_poly.entity_id
_entity_poly.type
_entity_poly.pdbx_seq_one_letter_code
_entity_poly.pdbx_strand_id
1 'polypeptide(L)' 'MRNSRDSCVIFALAMIAMPVNAVAQSADPAHQDTAIVVQGQRDRASNWHQAETDHVVVISDGSEKELVRIAHDLE' A
#
# COMPACT_ATOMS: atom_id res chain seq x y z
N MET A 1 -7.66 -23.60 -48.73
CA MET A 1 -7.10 -22.64 -47.75
C MET A 1 -8.24 -22.13 -46.88
N ARG A 2 -8.11 -22.29 -45.54
CA ARG A 2 -8.79 -21.61 -44.40
C ARG A 2 -10.33 -21.59 -44.36
N ASN A 3 -10.92 -22.44 -43.51
CA ASN A 3 -11.37 -22.19 -42.12
C ASN A 3 -12.79 -21.59 -42.10
N SER A 4 -13.82 -22.40 -41.91
CA SER A 4 -14.40 -22.78 -40.61
C SER A 4 -14.86 -21.58 -39.77
N ARG A 5 -16.19 -21.53 -39.63
CA ARG A 5 -16.92 -21.39 -38.37
C ARG A 5 -17.25 -20.00 -37.80
N ASP A 6 -18.53 -19.92 -37.46
CA ASP A 6 -19.15 -19.28 -36.30
C ASP A 6 -19.62 -17.83 -36.43
N SER A 7 -20.95 -17.73 -36.40
CA SER A 7 -21.76 -16.57 -36.06
C SER A 7 -21.07 -15.66 -35.05
N CYS A 8 -20.99 -14.37 -35.35
CA CYS A 8 -20.73 -13.38 -34.32
C CYS A 8 -21.81 -12.29 -34.40
N VAL A 9 -22.70 -12.42 -33.42
CA VAL A 9 -23.84 -11.57 -33.11
C VAL A 9 -23.39 -10.10 -33.06
N ILE A 10 -24.15 -9.24 -33.72
CA ILE A 10 -23.98 -7.78 -33.71
C ILE A 10 -24.12 -7.32 -32.25
N PHE A 11 -22.99 -7.04 -31.59
CA PHE A 11 -22.96 -6.47 -30.26
C PHE A 11 -23.29 -4.97 -30.36
N ALA A 12 -24.56 -4.65 -30.16
CA ALA A 12 -25.01 -3.28 -29.94
C ALA A 12 -24.46 -2.79 -28.58
N LEU A 13 -23.29 -2.17 -28.58
CA LEU A 13 -22.77 -1.46 -27.42
C LEU A 13 -23.25 0.00 -27.49
N ALA A 14 -24.52 0.21 -27.19
CA ALA A 14 -25.05 1.54 -26.92
C ALA A 14 -24.37 2.06 -25.64
N MET A 15 -23.38 2.94 -25.82
CA MET A 15 -22.77 3.71 -24.74
C MET A 15 -23.82 4.63 -24.13
N ILE A 16 -24.52 4.13 -23.12
CA ILE A 16 -25.22 5.00 -22.17
C ILE A 16 -24.15 5.48 -21.19
N ALA A 17 -23.48 6.58 -21.54
CA ALA A 17 -22.69 7.35 -20.60
C ALA A 17 -23.66 7.97 -19.57
N MET A 18 -24.03 7.18 -18.57
CA MET A 18 -24.73 7.72 -17.40
C MET A 18 -23.73 8.57 -16.60
N PRO A 19 -24.07 9.81 -16.22
CA PRO A 19 -23.30 10.53 -15.24
C PRO A 19 -23.44 9.77 -13.91
N VAL A 20 -22.43 8.97 -13.57
CA VAL A 20 -22.26 8.51 -12.20
C VAL A 20 -21.94 9.78 -11.41
N ASN A 21 -22.94 10.34 -10.75
CA ASN A 21 -22.70 11.30 -9.69
C ASN A 21 -21.80 10.60 -8.67
N ALA A 22 -20.52 10.97 -8.63
CA ALA A 22 -19.62 10.56 -7.58
C ALA A 22 -20.24 11.07 -6.27
N VAL A 23 -20.87 10.16 -5.52
CA VAL A 23 -21.34 10.45 -4.19
C VAL A 23 -20.09 10.62 -3.34
N ALA A 24 -19.65 11.86 -3.16
CA ALA A 24 -18.66 12.19 -2.15
C ALA A 24 -19.19 11.63 -0.83
N GLN A 25 -18.46 10.69 -0.22
CA GLN A 25 -18.77 10.21 1.12
C GLN A 25 -18.78 11.44 2.02
N SER A 26 -19.98 11.90 2.36
CA SER A 26 -20.16 12.91 3.38
C SER A 26 -19.77 12.21 4.66
N ALA A 27 -18.55 12.47 5.14
CA ALA A 27 -18.12 12.04 6.46
C ALA A 27 -19.20 12.53 7.43
N ASP A 28 -19.82 11.58 8.14
CA ASP A 28 -20.83 11.89 9.13
C ASP A 28 -20.21 12.88 10.15
N PRO A 29 -20.73 14.12 10.30
CA PRO A 29 -20.21 15.05 11.29
C PRO A 29 -20.37 14.54 12.72
N ALA A 30 -21.12 13.45 12.96
CA ALA A 30 -21.16 12.76 14.25
C ALA A 30 -19.94 11.84 14.50
N HIS A 31 -19.10 11.59 13.50
CA HIS A 31 -17.80 10.91 13.64
C HIS A 31 -16.64 11.91 13.84
N GLN A 32 -16.91 13.01 14.56
CA GLN A 32 -15.88 13.94 15.00
C GLN A 32 -15.08 13.34 16.16
N ASP A 33 -13.78 13.17 15.94
CA ASP A 33 -12.72 13.07 16.96
C ASP A 33 -12.82 11.93 17.99
N THR A 34 -13.17 10.72 17.57
CA THR A 34 -12.84 9.54 18.38
C THR A 34 -11.32 9.33 18.35
N ALA A 35 -10.60 9.92 19.31
CA ALA A 35 -9.16 9.75 19.46
C ALA A 35 -8.82 8.25 19.54
N ILE A 36 -8.11 7.73 18.54
CA ILE A 36 -7.60 6.36 18.56
C ILE A 36 -6.45 6.32 19.57
N VAL A 37 -6.75 5.87 20.79
CA VAL A 37 -5.73 5.69 21.83
C VAL A 37 -5.03 4.36 21.60
N VAL A 38 -3.82 4.41 21.04
CA VAL A 38 -2.97 3.23 20.88
C VAL A 38 -2.29 2.93 22.22
N GLN A 39 -2.79 1.92 22.94
CA GLN A 39 -2.13 1.41 24.14
C GLN A 39 -1.19 0.27 23.75
N GLY A 40 0.12 0.46 23.96
CA GLY A 40 1.13 -0.56 23.72
C GLY A 40 1.74 -1.04 25.03
N GLN A 41 1.75 -2.35 25.25
CA GLN A 41 2.48 -2.97 26.35
C GLN A 41 3.67 -3.74 25.75
N ARG A 42 4.88 -3.40 26.19
CA ARG A 42 6.12 -3.98 25.62
C ARG A 42 6.55 -5.16 26.48
N ASP A 43 6.12 -6.36 26.10
CA ASP A 43 6.42 -7.59 26.85
C ASP A 43 7.91 -7.98 26.83
N ARG A 44 8.67 -7.50 25.83
CA ARG A 44 10.11 -7.78 25.67
C ARG A 44 10.82 -6.63 24.96
N ALA A 45 12.09 -6.40 25.30
CA ALA A 45 12.96 -5.52 24.52
C ALA A 45 13.06 -6.01 23.07
N SER A 46 13.01 -5.10 22.10
CA SER A 46 13.22 -5.46 20.70
C SER A 46 14.70 -5.76 20.45
N ASN A 47 14.97 -6.78 19.62
CA ASN A 47 16.31 -7.03 19.07
C ASN A 47 16.52 -6.30 17.73
N TRP A 48 15.70 -5.29 17.44
CA TRP A 48 15.81 -4.49 16.24
C TRP A 48 16.97 -3.51 16.39
N HIS A 49 17.84 -3.50 15.39
CA HIS A 49 18.96 -2.58 15.24
C HIS A 49 18.70 -1.67 14.03
N GLN A 50 19.32 -0.49 14.03
CA GLN A 50 19.20 0.50 12.97
C GLN A 50 20.57 1.06 12.63
N ALA A 51 20.85 1.22 11.33
CA ALA A 51 21.96 2.02 10.82
C ALA A 51 21.42 3.04 9.81
N GLU A 52 22.02 4.24 9.81
CA GLU A 52 21.54 5.39 9.06
C GLU A 52 22.73 6.11 8.40
N THR A 53 22.53 6.47 7.14
CA THR A 53 23.39 7.32 6.31
C THR A 53 22.60 8.54 5.84
N ASP A 54 23.17 9.36 4.95
CA ASP A 54 22.51 10.58 4.48
C ASP A 54 21.23 10.28 3.67
N HIS A 55 21.18 9.16 2.93
CA HIS A 55 20.04 8.79 2.08
C HIS A 55 19.38 7.46 2.43
N VAL A 56 20.00 6.62 3.27
CA VAL A 56 19.53 5.24 3.54
C VAL A 56 19.38 4.98 5.04
N VAL A 57 18.26 4.33 5.41
CA VAL A 57 18.03 3.77 6.75
C VAL A 57 17.80 2.27 6.62
N VAL A 58 18.59 1.48 7.36
CA VAL A 58 18.48 0.01 7.39
C VAL A 58 18.06 -0.43 8.77
N ILE A 59 16.96 -1.17 8.86
CA ILE A 59 16.40 -1.71 10.12
C ILE A 59 16.29 -3.23 10.00
N SER A 60 16.93 -3.96 10.92
CA SER A 60 17.01 -5.42 10.91
C SER A 60 17.30 -5.98 12.31
N ASP A 61 17.05 -7.26 12.54
CA ASP A 61 17.44 -7.99 13.76
C ASP A 61 18.87 -8.54 13.71
N GLY A 62 19.61 -8.26 12.63
CA GLY A 62 21.02 -8.58 12.45
C GLY A 62 21.98 -7.72 13.28
N SER A 63 23.28 -8.01 13.18
CA SER A 63 24.29 -7.30 13.98
C SER A 63 24.49 -5.84 13.54
N GLU A 64 24.67 -4.92 14.48
CA GLU A 64 24.88 -3.49 14.19
C GLU A 64 26.04 -3.25 13.21
N LYS A 65 27.14 -4.00 13.32
CA LYS A 65 28.27 -3.93 12.40
C LYS A 65 27.88 -4.27 10.95
N GLU A 66 27.01 -5.24 10.77
CA GLU A 66 26.51 -5.64 9.46
C GLU A 66 25.54 -4.61 8.89
N LEU A 67 24.63 -4.08 9.72
CA LEU A 67 23.72 -3.02 9.31
C LEU A 67 24.48 -1.76 8.87
N VAL A 68 25.52 -1.36 9.59
CA VAL A 68 26.38 -0.22 9.21
C VAL A 68 27.07 -0.47 7.87
N ARG A 69 27.57 -1.69 7.64
CA ARG A 69 28.15 -2.06 6.34
C ARG A 69 27.12 -1.97 5.22
N ILE A 70 25.94 -2.55 5.42
CA ILE A 70 24.86 -2.56 4.42
C ILE A 70 24.39 -1.13 4.12
N ALA A 71 24.18 -0.30 5.15
CA ALA A 71 23.76 1.09 4.94
C ALA A 71 24.80 1.86 4.13
N HIS A 72 26.09 1.68 4.43
CA HIS A 72 27.17 2.30 3.65
C HIS A 72 27.32 1.73 2.22
N ASP A 73 27.06 0.44 2.01
CA ASP A 73 27.11 -0.18 0.68
C ASP A 73 25.92 0.24 -0.22
N LEU A 74 24.80 0.63 0.37
CA LEU A 74 23.58 1.05 -0.33
C LEU A 74 23.52 2.55 -0.64
N GLU A 75 24.22 3.35 0.16
CA GLU A 75 24.45 4.78 -0.04
C GLU A 75 25.27 5.05 -1.33
#